data_AF-A0A537PE71-F1
#
_entry.id   AF-A0A537PE71-F1
#
_cell.length_a   1.000
_cell.length_b   1.000
_cell.length_c   1.000
_cell.angle_alpha   90.00
_cell.angle_beta   90.00
_cell.angle_gamma   90.00
#
_symmetry.space_group_name_H-M   'P 1'
#
loop_
_entity.id
_entity.type
_entity.pdbx_description
1 polymer ?
#
loop_
_entity_poly.entity_id
_entity_poly.type
_entity_poly.pdbx_seq_one_letter_code
_entity_poly.pdbx_strand_id
1 'polypeptide(L)' 'MDTRSSLILKLAKEMFENEHPGGVWPNPDDKADTVTIKCQGKYLSRAEHQLIAEGRIDSVDQS' A
#
# COMPACT_ATOMS: atom_id res chain seq x y z
N MET A 1 15.16 -4.60 0.20
CA MET A 1 13.69 -4.48 0.24
C MET A 1 13.12 -5.87 0.05
N ASP A 2 12.27 -6.32 0.96
CA ASP A 2 11.54 -7.59 0.84
C ASP A 2 10.65 -7.60 -0.40
N THR A 3 10.63 -8.74 -1.11
CA THR A 3 9.80 -8.94 -2.31
C THR A 3 8.32 -8.70 -2.00
N ARG A 4 7.86 -9.13 -0.82
CA ARG A 4 6.49 -8.92 -0.31
C ARG A 4 6.16 -7.44 -0.20
N SER A 5 6.94 -6.68 0.55
CA SER A 5 6.74 -5.24 0.76
C SER A 5 6.80 -4.46 -0.55
N SER A 6 7.66 -4.90 -1.49
CA SER A 6 7.77 -4.29 -2.82
C SER A 6 6.51 -4.51 -3.66
N LEU A 7 5.90 -5.71 -3.62
CA LEU A 7 4.65 -6.01 -4.30
C LEU A 7 3.49 -5.21 -3.71
N ILE A 8 3.38 -5.16 -2.39
CA ILE A 8 2.34 -4.40 -1.68
C ILE A 8 2.43 -2.92 -2.05
N LEU A 9 3.63 -2.32 -1.98
CA LEU A 9 3.84 -0.91 -2.31
C LEU A 9 3.51 -0.62 -3.77
N LYS A 10 3.91 -1.51 -4.69
CA LYS A 10 3.63 -1.34 -6.13
C LYS A 10 2.12 -1.32 -6.38
N LEU A 11 1.39 -2.32 -5.89
CA LEU A 11 -0.06 -2.41 -6.11
C LEU A 11 -0.81 -1.26 -5.41
N ALA A 12 -0.37 -0.84 -4.22
CA ALA A 12 -0.95 0.28 -3.50
C ALA A 12 -0.85 1.59 -4.29
N LYS A 13 0.31 1.85 -4.92
CA LYS A 13 0.51 3.01 -5.82
C LYS A 13 -0.40 2.93 -7.03
N GLU A 14 -0.44 1.77 -7.70
CA GLU A 14 -1.29 1.57 -8.88
C GLU A 14 -2.78 1.82 -8.57
N MET A 15 -3.26 1.35 -7.42
CA MET A 15 -4.64 1.61 -6.97
C MET A 15 -4.90 3.10 -6.71
N PHE A 16 -3.98 3.77 -6.03
CA PHE A 16 -4.12 5.20 -5.75
C PHE A 16 -4.12 6.04 -7.02
N GLU A 17 -3.20 5.80 -7.94
CA GLU A 17 -3.13 6.53 -9.22
C GLU A 17 -4.38 6.29 -10.07
N ASN A 18 -4.97 5.09 -9.99
CA ASN A 18 -6.22 4.78 -10.67
C ASN A 18 -7.42 5.51 -10.06
N GLU A 19 -7.52 5.53 -8.73
CA GLU A 19 -8.61 6.21 -8.01
C GLU A 19 -8.45 7.74 -8.03
N HIS A 20 -7.22 8.25 -8.18
CA HIS A 20 -6.87 9.66 -8.19
C HIS A 20 -5.98 9.98 -9.41
N PRO A 21 -6.57 10.10 -10.62
CA PRO A 21 -5.81 10.43 -11.81
C PRO A 21 -5.14 11.81 -11.65
N GLY A 22 -3.81 11.84 -11.72
CA GLY A 22 -3.00 13.05 -11.49
C GLY A 22 -2.68 13.32 -10.01
N GLY A 23 -3.14 12.46 -9.10
CA GLY A 23 -2.78 12.50 -7.69
C GLY A 23 -1.35 12.01 -7.45
N VAL A 24 -0.65 12.63 -6.52
CA VAL A 24 0.69 12.20 -6.10
C VAL A 24 0.55 11.19 -4.97
N TRP A 25 1.18 10.03 -5.11
CA TRP A 25 1.19 9.01 -4.06
C TRP A 25 1.65 9.60 -2.72
N PRO A 26 0.88 9.45 -1.63
CA PRO A 26 1.26 9.95 -0.32
C PRO A 26 2.50 9.21 0.17
N ASN A 27 3.66 9.87 0.09
CA ASN A 27 4.89 9.42 0.70
C ASN A 27 5.06 10.10 2.06
N PRO A 28 5.01 9.37 3.18
CA PRO A 28 5.28 9.96 4.47
C PRO A 28 6.78 10.19 4.60
N ASP A 29 7.23 11.39 4.25
CA ASP A 29 8.50 11.89 4.77
C ASP A 29 8.37 12.18 6.28
N ASP A 30 9.49 12.47 6.94
CA ASP A 30 9.62 12.63 8.40
C ASP A 30 8.63 13.65 9.03
N LYS A 31 7.98 14.48 8.20
CA LYS A 31 7.01 15.53 8.60
C LYS A 31 5.61 15.32 8.04
N ALA A 32 5.26 14.12 7.61
CA ALA A 32 3.95 13.88 7.01
C ALA A 32 2.81 13.97 8.03
N ASP A 33 1.76 14.70 7.68
CA ASP A 33 0.55 14.79 8.48
C ASP A 33 -0.08 13.40 8.72
N THR A 34 -0.78 13.27 9.84
CA THR A 34 -1.51 12.04 10.20
C THR A 34 -2.46 11.58 9.09
N VAL A 35 -3.00 12.51 8.30
CA VAL A 35 -3.88 12.22 7.15
C VAL A 35 -3.11 11.48 6.05
N THR A 36 -1.89 11.90 5.72
CA THR A 36 -1.03 11.27 4.72
C THR A 36 -0.66 9.84 5.12
N ILE A 37 -0.28 9.64 6.38
CA ILE A 37 0.03 8.32 6.93
C ILE A 37 -1.19 7.40 6.88
N LYS A 38 -2.36 7.90 7.30
CA LYS A 38 -3.62 7.13 7.25
C LYS A 38 -4.01 6.78 5.82
N CYS A 39 -3.86 7.71 4.88
CA CYS A 39 -4.15 7.47 3.47
C CYS A 39 -3.25 6.36 2.93
N GLN A 40 -1.94 6.47 3.13
CA GLN A 40 -0.98 5.45 2.68
C GLN A 40 -1.28 4.08 3.31
N GLY A 41 -1.52 4.03 4.62
CA GLY A 41 -1.85 2.79 5.33
C GLY A 41 -3.10 2.09 4.78
N LYS A 42 -4.13 2.85 4.41
CA LYS A 42 -5.36 2.31 3.79
C LYS A 42 -5.06 1.58 2.48
N TYR A 43 -4.27 2.20 1.60
CA TYR A 43 -3.92 1.61 0.30
C TYR A 43 -2.97 0.41 0.45
N LEU A 44 -2.01 0.48 1.37
CA LEU A 44 -1.11 -0.64 1.68
C LEU A 44 -1.89 -1.85 2.22
N SER A 45 -2.80 -1.64 3.16
CA SER A 45 -3.65 -2.72 3.71
C SER A 45 -4.55 -3.34 2.64
N ARG A 46 -5.15 -2.51 1.78
CA ARG A 46 -5.97 -3.01 0.65
C ARG A 46 -5.13 -3.81 -0.35
N ALA A 47 -3.92 -3.36 -0.65
CA ALA A 47 -3.00 -4.04 -1.55
C ALA A 47 -2.55 -5.39 -0.99
N GLU A 48 -2.19 -5.43 0.30
CA GLU A 48 -1.84 -6.66 0.97
C GLU A 48 -3.00 -7.67 0.93
N HIS A 49 -4.21 -7.26 1.29
CA HIS A 49 -5.38 -8.14 1.27
C HIS A 49 -5.66 -8.69 -0.12
N GLN A 50 -5.54 -7.86 -1.17
CA GLN A 50 -5.73 -8.30 -2.54
C GLN A 50 -4.65 -9.29 -2.99
N LEU A 51 -3.37 -9.03 -2.70
CA LEU A 51 -2.28 -9.93 -3.06
C LEU A 51 -2.38 -11.28 -2.33
N ILE A 52 -2.88 -11.29 -1.09
CA ILE A 52 -3.18 -12.52 -0.35
C ILE A 52 -4.33 -13.27 -1.02
N ALA A 53 -5.43 -12.59 -1.36
CA ALA A 53 -6.58 -13.20 -2.04
C ALA A 53 -6.22 -13.77 -3.42
N GLU A 54 -5.27 -13.15 -4.12
CA GLU A 54 -4.72 -13.64 -5.40
C GLU A 54 -3.66 -14.75 -5.22
N GLY A 55 -3.28 -15.10 -3.99
CA GLY A 55 -2.22 -16.09 -3.69
C GLY A 55 -0.82 -15.64 -4.11
N ARG A 56 -0.60 -14.33 -4.30
CA ARG A 56 0.67 -13.74 -4.75
C ARG A 56 1.66 -13.51 -3.61
N ILE A 57 1.17 -13.37 -2.39
CA ILE A 57 1.96 -13.29 -1.17
C ILE A 57 1.29 -14.12 -0.07
N ASP A 58 2.07 -14.57 0.90
CA ASP A 58 1.55 -15.23 2.09
C ASP A 58 0.95 -14.21 3.08
N SER A 59 -0.12 -14.63 3.76
CA SER A 59 -0.66 -13.88 4.89
C SER A 59 0.37 -13.92 6.01
N VAL A 60 0.75 -12.77 6.55
CA VAL A 60 1.44 -12.78 7.84
C VAL A 60 0.40 -13.19 8.88
N ASP A 61 0.39 -14.46 9.25
CA ASP A 61 -0.25 -14.90 10.48
C ASP A 61 0.47 -14.16 11.63
N GLN A 62 -0.12 -13.04 12.07
CA GLN A 62 0.34 -12.38 13.28
C GLN A 62 -0.18 -13.20 14.47
N SER A 63 0.52 -14.31 14.76
CA SER A 63 0.42 -15.05 16.02
C SER A 63 0.83 -14.19 17.21
#